data_AF-A0A382IV26-F1
#
_entry.id   AF-A0A382IV26-F1
#
_cell.length_a   1.000
_cell.length_b   1.000
_cell.length_c   1.000
_cell.angle_alpha   90.00
_cell.angle_beta   90.00
_cell.angle_gamma   90.00
#
_symmetry.space_group_name_H-M   'P 1'
#
loop_
_entity.id
_entity.type
_entity.pdbx_description
1 polymer ?
#
loop_
_entity_poly.entity_id
_entity_poly.type
_entity_poly.pdbx_seq_one_letter_code
_entity_poly.pdbx_strand_id
1 'polypeptide(L)'
;MLMAMFERPSGRTVIVSLVLLAMGWAPWSGAQKVPSSNPEKNTQINEGPAVLLTIEGPIGPATSDFITRSAEQAQEVGAAMIVIEMDTPGGLDTSMREIIQSILGSQIPVVTFVSPQGARAASAGTYILYASHIAAMAPATNLGAATPVAIGGPTPMTPDASPTDETQDPSSATNGENSEVP
;
A
#
# COMPACT_ATOMS: atom_id res chain seq x y z
N MET A 1 -53.74 -15.08 -41.00
CA MET A 1 -53.43 -16.50 -40.75
C MET A 1 -51.91 -16.64 -40.93
N LEU A 2 -51.10 -16.10 -40.02
CA LEU A 2 -50.69 -16.66 -38.71
C LEU A 2 -49.74 -17.85 -38.85
N MET A 3 -48.43 -17.59 -38.76
CA MET A 3 -47.42 -18.44 -38.08
C MET A 3 -46.02 -17.83 -38.26
N ALA A 4 -45.63 -16.97 -37.31
CA ALA A 4 -44.23 -16.61 -37.10
C ALA A 4 -43.67 -17.53 -36.01
N MET A 5 -42.88 -18.53 -36.41
CA MET A 5 -42.02 -19.29 -35.50
C MET A 5 -40.69 -18.54 -35.42
N PHE A 6 -40.51 -17.77 -34.34
CA PHE A 6 -39.22 -17.21 -33.97
C PHE A 6 -38.57 -18.14 -32.95
N GLU A 7 -37.34 -18.53 -33.24
CA GLU A 7 -36.50 -19.42 -32.45
C GLU A 7 -36.23 -18.85 -31.05
N ARG A 8 -36.09 -19.76 -30.07
CA ARG A 8 -35.90 -19.45 -28.65
C ARG A 8 -34.47 -18.94 -28.39
N PRO A 9 -34.28 -17.75 -27.78
CA PRO A 9 -33.02 -17.41 -27.15
C PRO A 9 -32.96 -18.01 -25.73
N SER A 10 -31.99 -18.89 -25.56
CA SER A 10 -31.57 -19.52 -24.31
C SER A 10 -30.86 -18.54 -23.38
N GLY A 11 -31.25 -18.57 -22.10
CA GLY A 11 -30.26 -18.52 -21.02
C GLY A 11 -29.89 -17.16 -20.44
N ARG A 12 -30.67 -16.78 -19.41
CA ARG A 12 -30.21 -16.08 -18.19
C ARG A 12 -29.88 -14.58 -18.32
N THR A 13 -30.92 -13.79 -18.51
CA THR A 13 -30.95 -12.39 -18.07
C THR A 13 -30.74 -12.33 -16.55
N VAL A 14 -29.62 -11.77 -16.10
CA VAL A 14 -29.38 -11.45 -14.69
C VAL A 14 -30.22 -10.23 -14.35
N ILE A 15 -31.41 -10.45 -13.82
CA ILE A 15 -32.25 -9.39 -13.24
C ILE A 15 -31.62 -9.05 -11.89
N VAL A 16 -30.95 -7.90 -11.82
CA VAL A 16 -30.56 -7.27 -10.54
C VAL A 16 -31.86 -6.95 -9.80
N SER A 17 -32.21 -7.81 -8.84
CA SER A 17 -33.38 -7.62 -7.99
C SER A 17 -33.05 -6.55 -6.95
N LEU A 18 -33.49 -5.33 -7.23
CA LEU A 18 -33.52 -4.22 -6.27
C LEU A 18 -34.60 -4.57 -5.24
N VAL A 19 -34.21 -5.17 -4.11
CA VAL A 19 -35.10 -5.43 -2.98
C VAL A 19 -35.40 -4.09 -2.30
N LEU A 20 -36.39 -3.36 -2.83
CA LEU A 20 -37.09 -2.32 -2.09
C LEU A 20 -38.17 -3.01 -1.25
N LEU A 21 -37.77 -3.53 -0.09
CA LEU A 21 -38.74 -4.02 0.88
C LEU A 21 -39.38 -2.81 1.56
N ALA A 22 -40.56 -2.46 1.08
CA ALA A 22 -41.52 -1.63 1.77
C ALA A 22 -41.88 -2.29 3.13
N MET A 23 -41.29 -1.79 4.22
CA MET A 23 -41.76 -2.04 5.57
C MET A 23 -42.24 -0.72 6.17
N GLY A 24 -43.57 -0.58 6.16
CA GLY A 24 -44.41 0.10 7.16
C GLY A 24 -43.93 1.43 7.72
N TRP A 25 -44.62 2.51 7.34
CA TRP A 25 -44.76 3.69 8.19
C TRP A 25 -45.54 3.32 9.46
N ALA A 26 -44.86 2.76 10.45
CA ALA A 26 -45.31 2.84 11.84
C ALA A 26 -44.77 4.16 12.40
N PRO A 27 -45.62 5.08 12.92
CA PRO A 27 -45.11 6.22 13.65
C PRO A 27 -44.44 5.67 14.92
N TRP A 28 -43.11 5.68 14.95
CA TRP A 28 -42.33 5.43 16.14
C TRP A 28 -42.70 6.50 17.18
N SER A 29 -43.68 6.21 18.03
CA SER A 29 -44.13 7.08 19.14
C SER A 29 -43.23 6.91 20.37
N GLY A 30 -41.93 6.81 20.12
CA GLY A 30 -40.86 6.67 21.10
C GLY A 30 -39.77 7.70 20.87
N ALA A 31 -40.13 8.94 20.52
CA ALA A 31 -39.21 10.08 20.53
C ALA A 31 -38.83 10.36 21.99
N GLN A 32 -37.90 9.56 22.50
CA GLN A 32 -37.21 9.85 23.73
C GLN A 32 -36.49 11.17 23.50
N LYS A 33 -36.83 12.18 24.29
CA LYS A 33 -36.22 13.51 24.26
C LYS A 33 -34.73 13.31 24.47
N VAL A 34 -33.97 13.27 23.38
CA VAL A 34 -32.51 13.22 23.40
C VAL A 34 -32.10 14.42 24.26
N PRO A 35 -31.39 14.21 25.39
CA PRO A 35 -30.90 15.33 26.18
C PRO A 35 -30.13 16.23 25.24
N SER A 36 -30.53 17.49 25.14
CA SER A 36 -29.82 18.49 24.35
C SER A 36 -28.49 18.76 25.04
N SER A 37 -27.52 17.86 24.85
CA SER A 37 -26.13 18.11 25.21
C SER A 37 -25.70 19.30 24.39
N ASN A 38 -25.43 20.43 25.06
CA ASN A 38 -24.92 21.63 24.41
C ASN A 38 -23.70 21.23 23.57
N PRO A 39 -23.75 21.27 22.21
CA PRO A 39 -22.66 20.76 21.38
C PRO A 39 -21.36 21.56 21.57
N GLU A 40 -21.45 22.73 22.21
CA GLU A 40 -20.33 23.64 22.43
C GLU A 40 -19.45 23.30 23.64
N LYS A 41 -19.88 22.41 24.55
CA LYS A 41 -19.21 22.27 25.87
C LYS A 41 -18.13 21.18 25.97
N ASN A 42 -17.68 20.57 24.88
CA ASN A 42 -16.71 19.47 25.00
C ASN A 42 -15.64 19.37 23.90
N THR A 43 -15.40 20.43 23.12
CA THR A 43 -14.20 20.49 22.29
C THR A 43 -13.09 21.11 23.14
N GLN A 44 -12.34 20.27 23.84
CA GLN A 44 -11.05 20.67 24.39
C GLN A 44 -10.11 20.87 23.19
N ILE A 45 -10.00 22.12 22.73
CA ILE A 45 -9.05 22.48 21.69
C ILE A 45 -7.66 22.36 22.33
N ASN A 46 -6.85 21.43 21.86
CA ASN A 46 -5.47 21.35 22.31
C ASN A 46 -4.72 22.53 21.68
N GLU A 47 -4.32 23.53 22.48
CA GLU A 47 -3.78 24.82 22.01
C GLU A 47 -2.28 24.76 21.61
N GLY A 48 -1.67 23.58 21.62
CA GLY A 48 -0.28 23.36 21.24
C GLY A 48 -0.01 23.55 19.74
N PRO A 49 1.27 23.71 19.34
CA PRO A 49 1.64 23.79 17.93
C PRO A 49 1.36 22.47 17.19
N ALA A 50 1.17 22.56 15.87
CA ALA A 50 1.29 21.40 14.99
C ALA A 50 2.75 21.24 14.56
N VAL A 51 3.33 20.06 14.77
CA VAL A 51 4.71 19.75 14.36
C VAL A 51 4.68 19.06 13.00
N LEU A 52 5.32 19.64 12.00
CA LEU A 52 5.44 19.06 10.66
C LEU A 52 6.73 18.24 10.54
N LEU A 53 6.60 16.97 10.16
CA LEU A 53 7.67 16.04 9.83
C LEU A 53 7.54 15.69 8.34
N THR A 54 8.66 15.69 7.62
CA THR A 54 8.66 15.38 6.19
C THR A 54 9.38 14.06 5.94
N ILE A 55 8.71 13.17 5.22
CA ILE A 55 9.28 11.93 4.70
C ILE A 55 9.26 12.02 3.17
N GLU A 56 10.44 12.16 2.59
CA GLU A 56 10.64 12.09 1.14
C GLU A 56 11.62 10.95 0.82
N GLY A 57 11.20 10.02 -0.05
CA GLY A 57 12.01 8.90 -0.47
C GLY A 57 11.90 7.65 0.41
N PRO A 58 12.89 6.73 0.35
CA PRO A 58 12.78 5.42 0.97
C PRO A 58 12.68 5.45 2.50
N ILE A 59 11.92 4.52 3.07
CA ILE A 59 11.85 4.29 4.52
C ILE A 59 13.03 3.41 4.96
N GLY A 60 13.96 3.98 5.72
CA GLY A 60 15.08 3.27 6.30
C GLY A 60 15.37 3.69 7.74
N PRO A 61 16.47 3.18 8.35
CA PRO A 61 16.79 3.42 9.76
C PRO A 61 16.92 4.91 10.11
N ALA A 62 17.48 5.72 9.20
CA ALA A 62 17.57 7.16 9.40
C ALA A 62 16.20 7.84 9.48
N THR A 63 15.22 7.36 8.69
CA THR A 63 13.85 7.89 8.70
C THR A 63 13.13 7.49 9.99
N SER A 64 13.23 6.24 10.44
CA SER A 64 12.59 5.80 11.68
C SER A 64 13.18 6.49 12.91
N ASP A 65 14.51 6.66 12.95
CA ASP A 65 15.21 7.44 13.97
C ASP A 65 14.75 8.92 13.99
N PHE A 66 14.64 9.53 12.81
CA PHE A 66 14.16 10.91 12.68
C PHE A 66 12.75 11.07 13.25
N ILE A 67 11.82 10.22 12.81
CA ILE A 67 10.42 10.29 13.26
C ILE A 67 10.32 10.07 14.77
N THR A 68 11.06 9.10 15.32
CA THR A 68 11.02 8.79 16.76
C THR A 68 11.51 9.97 17.59
N ARG A 69 12.69 10.54 17.26
CA ARG A 69 13.23 11.70 17.98
C ARG A 69 12.34 12.95 17.84
N SER A 70 11.77 13.16 16.65
CA SER A 70 10.88 14.30 16.44
C SER A 70 9.54 14.16 17.16
N ALA A 71 9.03 12.93 17.34
CA ALA A 71 7.85 12.68 18.16
C ALA A 71 8.11 12.97 19.64
N GLU A 72 9.29 12.60 20.16
CA GLU A 72 9.72 12.96 21.52
C GLU A 72 9.80 14.49 21.68
N GLN A 73 10.43 15.17 20.72
CA GLN A 73 10.50 16.64 20.73
C GLN A 73 9.11 17.30 20.65
N ALA A 74 8.19 16.73 19.86
CA ALA A 74 6.81 17.21 19.78
C ALA A 74 6.11 17.13 21.15
N GLN A 75 6.41 16.10 21.95
CA GLN A 75 5.91 15.97 23.31
C GLN A 75 6.50 17.02 24.25
N GLU A 76 7.80 17.29 24.16
CA GLU A 76 8.47 18.31 24.98
C GLU A 76 7.89 19.71 24.76
N VAL A 77 7.53 20.04 23.53
CA VAL A 77 6.94 21.35 23.18
C VAL A 77 5.43 21.40 23.39
N GLY A 78 4.82 20.32 23.89
CA GLY A 78 3.38 20.23 24.11
C GLY A 78 2.57 20.36 22.80
N ALA A 79 3.03 19.73 21.72
CA ALA A 79 2.37 19.79 20.43
C ALA A 79 0.92 19.28 20.51
N ALA A 80 0.01 19.99 19.83
CA ALA A 80 -1.39 19.57 19.72
C ALA A 80 -1.54 18.38 18.76
N MET A 81 -0.67 18.30 17.75
CA MET A 81 -0.65 17.23 16.76
C MET A 81 0.71 17.13 16.06
N ILE A 82 0.99 15.95 15.51
CA ILE A 82 2.09 15.72 14.58
C ILE A 82 1.50 15.52 13.18
N VAL A 83 2.06 16.19 12.19
CA VAL A 83 1.73 16.01 10.78
C VAL A 83 2.93 15.41 10.08
N ILE A 84 2.79 14.20 9.53
CA ILE A 84 3.79 13.56 8.69
C ILE A 84 3.40 13.82 7.23
N GLU A 85 4.05 14.76 6.56
CA GLU A 85 3.95 14.92 5.11
C GLU A 85 4.81 13.85 4.42
N MET A 86 4.21 13.07 3.52
CA MET A 86 4.84 11.84 3.02
C MET A 86 4.75 11.67 1.51
N ASP A 87 5.92 11.47 0.88
CA ASP A 87 6.08 10.87 -0.45
C ASP A 87 7.15 9.78 -0.39
N THR A 88 6.73 8.51 -0.47
CA THR A 88 7.62 7.37 -0.32
C THR A 88 7.33 6.23 -1.30
N PRO A 89 8.36 5.64 -1.94
CA PRO A 89 8.24 4.38 -2.66
C PRO A 89 8.11 3.16 -1.72
N GLY A 90 8.22 3.35 -0.40
CA GLY A 90 8.30 2.29 0.59
C GLY A 90 9.72 2.11 1.14
N GLY A 91 9.98 0.97 1.78
CA GLY A 91 11.28 0.71 2.38
C GLY A 91 11.31 -0.54 3.26
N LEU A 92 12.22 -0.55 4.23
CA LEU A 92 12.47 -1.71 5.08
C LEU A 92 11.31 -1.97 6.05
N ASP A 93 10.95 -3.25 6.21
CA ASP A 93 9.91 -3.71 7.14
C ASP A 93 10.25 -3.38 8.61
N THR A 94 11.53 -3.42 8.99
CA THR A 94 11.98 -3.05 10.35
C THR A 94 11.69 -1.58 10.64
N SER A 95 12.16 -0.67 9.79
CA SER A 95 11.95 0.77 9.94
C SER A 95 10.47 1.15 9.84
N MET A 96 9.71 0.49 8.97
CA MET A 96 8.25 0.62 8.92
C MET A 96 7.60 0.25 10.26
N ARG A 97 7.96 -0.90 10.85
CA ARG A 97 7.40 -1.35 12.13
C ARG A 97 7.79 -0.46 13.30
N GLU A 98 8.99 0.10 13.29
CA GLU A 98 9.44 1.08 14.30
C GLU A 98 8.57 2.34 14.24
N ILE A 99 8.37 2.91 13.05
CA ILE A 99 7.51 4.09 12.86
C ILE A 99 6.07 3.78 13.28
N ILE A 100 5.52 2.64 12.88
CA ILE A 100 4.16 2.23 13.27
C ILE A 100 4.03 2.12 14.79
N GLN A 101 5.00 1.53 15.48
CA GLN A 101 4.98 1.43 16.94
C GLN A 101 5.03 2.82 17.60
N SER A 102 5.85 3.73 17.07
CA SER A 102 5.90 5.12 17.55
C SER A 102 4.54 5.81 17.40
N ILE A 103 3.88 5.66 16.24
CA ILE A 103 2.56 6.24 15.98
C ILE A 103 1.49 5.66 16.92
N LEU A 104 1.43 4.33 17.04
CA LEU A 104 0.42 3.64 17.87
C LEU A 104 0.62 3.87 19.37
N GLY A 105 1.85 4.17 19.80
CA GLY A 105 2.18 4.54 21.18
C GLY A 105 2.07 6.03 21.48
N SER A 106 1.77 6.87 20.49
CA SER A 106 1.78 8.33 20.64
C SER A 106 0.58 8.82 21.47
N GLN A 107 0.85 9.72 22.42
CA GLN A 107 -0.19 10.49 23.13
C GLN A 107 -0.64 11.74 22.35
N ILE A 108 0.14 12.12 21.33
CA ILE A 108 -0.15 13.25 20.45
C ILE A 108 -0.80 12.69 19.17
N PRO A 109 -1.95 13.22 18.73
CA PRO A 109 -2.58 12.81 17.47
C PRO A 109 -1.61 12.94 16.30
N VAL A 110 -1.42 11.85 15.57
CA VAL A 110 -0.57 11.79 14.36
C VAL A 110 -1.44 11.76 13.11
N VAL A 111 -1.22 12.74 12.24
CA VAL A 111 -1.82 12.83 10.92
C VAL A 111 -0.76 12.52 9.89
N THR A 112 -0.98 11.53 9.03
CA THR A 112 -0.11 11.34 7.87
C THR A 112 -0.82 11.90 6.63
N PHE A 113 -0.14 12.82 5.95
CA PHE A 113 -0.63 13.53 4.78
C PHE A 113 0.21 13.16 3.55
N VAL A 114 -0.37 12.41 2.62
CA VAL A 114 0.31 12.07 1.35
C VAL A 114 0.26 13.29 0.44
N SER A 115 1.42 13.89 0.19
CA SER A 115 1.57 15.20 -0.46
C SER A 115 3.00 15.34 -1.01
N PRO A 116 3.20 16.15 -2.07
CA PRO A 116 2.21 16.95 -2.82
C PRO A 116 1.39 16.12 -3.83
N GLN A 117 0.65 16.78 -4.71
CA GLN A 117 0.02 16.12 -5.86
C GLN A 117 1.05 15.28 -6.64
N GLY A 118 0.70 14.04 -6.96
CA GLY A 118 1.60 13.08 -7.60
C GLY A 118 2.43 12.22 -6.62
N ALA A 119 2.48 12.58 -5.34
CA ALA A 119 3.13 11.79 -4.31
C ALA A 119 2.46 10.43 -4.10
N ARG A 120 3.18 9.54 -3.43
CA ARG A 120 2.69 8.19 -3.12
C ARG A 120 3.02 7.76 -1.70
N ALA A 121 2.13 6.94 -1.15
CA ALA A 121 2.35 6.15 0.05
C ALA A 121 2.46 4.67 -0.36
N ALA A 122 3.58 4.27 -0.95
CA ALA A 122 3.77 2.90 -1.43
C ALA A 122 4.40 1.98 -0.37
N SER A 123 4.06 0.70 -0.41
CA SER A 123 4.62 -0.35 0.44
C SER A 123 4.63 0.04 1.93
N ALA A 124 5.78 0.25 2.55
CA ALA A 124 5.90 0.72 3.93
C ALA A 124 5.04 1.97 4.23
N GLY A 125 4.96 2.91 3.28
CA GLY A 125 4.15 4.13 3.43
C GLY A 125 2.66 3.84 3.58
N THR A 126 2.14 2.78 2.94
CA THR A 126 0.72 2.39 3.11
C THR A 126 0.44 1.99 4.56
N TYR A 127 1.33 1.20 5.17
CA TYR A 127 1.15 0.75 6.55
C TYR A 127 1.33 1.88 7.58
N ILE A 128 2.28 2.80 7.33
CA ILE A 128 2.45 4.00 8.16
C ILE A 128 1.18 4.86 8.13
N LEU A 129 0.62 5.08 6.93
CA LEU A 129 -0.64 5.82 6.79
C LEU A 129 -1.79 5.11 7.51
N TYR A 130 -1.91 3.78 7.40
CA TYR A 130 -2.95 3.01 8.10
C TYR A 130 -2.82 3.02 9.63
N ALA A 131 -1.61 3.15 10.16
CA ALA A 131 -1.39 3.26 11.59
C ALA A 131 -1.73 4.66 12.13
N SER A 132 -1.83 5.68 11.26
CA SER A 132 -2.05 7.06 11.66
C SER A 132 -3.48 7.29 12.17
N HIS A 133 -3.62 8.21 13.13
CA HIS A 133 -4.92 8.58 13.70
C HIS A 133 -5.81 9.23 12.63
N ILE A 134 -5.20 10.01 11.74
CA ILE A 134 -5.85 10.60 10.58
C ILE A 134 -4.97 10.34 9.37
N ALA A 135 -5.58 9.80 8.33
CA ALA A 135 -4.98 9.67 7.01
C ALA A 135 -5.58 10.74 6.09
N ALA A 136 -4.72 11.56 5.49
CA ALA A 136 -5.08 12.57 4.52
C ALA A 136 -4.27 12.40 3.24
N MET A 137 -4.84 12.77 2.10
CA MET A 137 -4.21 12.62 0.79
C MET A 137 -4.52 13.84 -0.07
N ALA A 138 -3.48 14.43 -0.67
CA ALA A 138 -3.66 15.45 -1.68
C ALA A 138 -4.31 14.84 -2.95
N PRO A 139 -5.06 15.62 -3.76
CA PRO A 139 -5.61 15.11 -5.02
C PRO A 139 -4.55 14.51 -5.93
N ALA A 140 -4.89 13.42 -6.64
CA ALA A 140 -4.00 12.69 -7.54
C ALA A 140 -2.71 12.17 -6.86
N THR A 141 -2.79 11.74 -5.60
CA THR A 141 -1.79 10.91 -4.93
C THR A 141 -2.19 9.44 -4.95
N ASN A 142 -1.24 8.54 -4.70
CA ASN A 142 -1.48 7.09 -4.75
C ASN A 142 -1.17 6.40 -3.42
N LEU A 143 -1.89 5.32 -3.15
CA LEU A 143 -1.71 4.44 -1.99
C LEU A 143 -1.72 2.98 -2.46
N GLY A 144 -0.82 2.14 -1.91
CA GLY A 144 -0.83 0.70 -2.15
C GLY A 144 0.55 0.13 -2.45
N ALA A 145 0.62 -0.88 -3.32
CA ALA A 145 1.84 -1.66 -3.60
C ALA A 145 2.49 -2.25 -2.33
N ALA A 146 1.66 -2.74 -1.41
CA ALA A 146 2.04 -3.20 -0.07
C ALA A 146 2.25 -4.71 0.05
N THR A 147 2.46 -5.41 -1.06
CA THR A 147 2.91 -6.80 -1.05
C THR A 147 4.39 -6.86 -0.62
N PRO A 148 4.73 -7.59 0.46
CA PRO A 148 6.13 -7.74 0.88
C PRO A 148 6.98 -8.37 -0.23
N VAL A 149 8.14 -7.77 -0.49
CA VAL A 149 9.16 -8.32 -1.41
C VAL A 149 10.48 -8.44 -0.66
N ALA A 150 11.20 -9.53 -0.88
CA ALA A 150 12.52 -9.71 -0.30
C ALA A 150 13.52 -8.77 -1.01
N ILE A 151 14.01 -7.76 -0.29
CA ILE A 151 15.10 -6.91 -0.79
C ILE A 151 16.40 -7.70 -0.60
N GLY A 152 17.06 -8.05 -1.72
CA GLY A 152 18.39 -8.70 -1.69
C GLY A 152 18.43 -10.20 -1.95
N GLY A 153 17.37 -10.81 -2.53
CA GLY A 153 17.47 -12.17 -3.07
C GLY A 153 18.37 -12.23 -4.31
N PRO A 154 19.14 -13.32 -4.54
CA PRO A 154 19.97 -13.43 -5.74
C PRO A 154 19.08 -13.35 -6.98
N THR A 155 19.39 -12.40 -7.87
CA THR A 155 18.85 -12.41 -9.24
C THR A 155 19.21 -13.74 -9.87
N PRO A 156 18.25 -14.55 -10.38
CA PRO A 156 18.61 -15.72 -11.16
C PRO A 156 19.38 -15.22 -12.39
N MET A 157 20.69 -15.46 -12.41
CA MET A 157 21.44 -15.43 -13.66
C MET A 157 20.89 -16.60 -14.47
N THR A 158 19.99 -16.34 -15.40
CA THR A 158 19.68 -17.29 -16.47
C THR A 158 20.97 -17.50 -17.26
N PRO A 159 21.55 -18.71 -17.29
CA PRO A 159 22.65 -18.99 -18.20
C PRO A 159 22.15 -18.80 -19.63
N ASP A 160 22.87 -18.00 -20.40
CA ASP A 160 22.61 -17.75 -21.81
C ASP A 160 22.53 -19.08 -22.54
N ALA A 161 21.33 -19.43 -23.03
CA ALA A 161 21.12 -20.55 -23.94
C ALA A 161 21.06 -19.98 -25.35
N SER A 162 22.05 -20.32 -26.17
CA SER A 162 22.05 -20.03 -27.61
C SER A 162 23.03 -21.00 -28.31
N PRO A 163 22.81 -21.34 -29.59
CA PRO A 163 22.31 -22.66 -29.99
C PRO A 163 23.38 -23.53 -30.64
N THR A 164 23.12 -24.83 -30.68
CA THR A 164 23.76 -25.81 -31.58
C THR A 164 23.71 -25.35 -33.02
N ASP A 165 24.86 -25.29 -33.69
CA ASP A 165 24.94 -25.23 -35.15
C ASP A 165 25.79 -26.43 -35.62
N GLU A 166 25.11 -27.41 -36.21
CA GLU A 166 25.72 -28.52 -36.94
C GLU A 166 26.11 -28.02 -38.33
N THR A 167 27.36 -28.22 -38.75
CA THR A 167 27.68 -28.28 -40.18
C THR A 167 28.75 -29.35 -40.43
N GLN A 168 28.47 -30.18 -41.42
CA GLN A 168 29.08 -31.46 -41.78
C GLN A 168 30.42 -31.34 -42.55
N ASP A 169 31.39 -32.20 -42.19
CA ASP A 169 32.35 -33.05 -42.99
C ASP A 169 33.04 -32.53 -44.30
N PRO A 170 34.10 -33.17 -44.88
CA PRO A 170 34.98 -34.28 -44.43
C PRO A 170 36.50 -34.13 -44.78
N SER A 171 37.29 -35.13 -44.36
CA SER A 171 38.56 -35.62 -44.97
C SER A 171 39.87 -34.80 -44.84
N SER A 172 40.80 -35.36 -44.06
CA SER A 172 42.22 -35.40 -44.45
C SER A 172 42.88 -36.64 -43.83
N ALA A 173 43.37 -37.51 -44.69
CA ALA A 173 43.90 -38.83 -44.39
C ALA A 173 45.42 -38.82 -44.12
N THR A 174 45.87 -39.88 -43.44
CA THR A 174 47.13 -40.61 -43.63
C THR A 174 48.43 -40.10 -42.97
N ASN A 175 48.96 -40.95 -42.07
CA ASN A 175 50.33 -41.50 -41.98
C ASN A 175 50.45 -42.17 -40.59
N GLY A 176 50.93 -43.38 -40.34
CA GLY A 176 51.76 -44.33 -41.10
C GLY A 176 52.69 -45.03 -40.09
N GLU A 177 52.47 -46.32 -39.86
CA GLU A 177 53.41 -47.41 -39.50
C GLU A 177 54.41 -47.36 -38.32
N ASN A 178 54.32 -48.46 -37.54
CA ASN A 178 55.36 -49.35 -37.00
C ASN A 178 56.36 -48.85 -35.93
N SER A 179 56.35 -49.51 -34.75
CA SER A 179 57.34 -50.56 -34.43
C SER A 179 57.06 -51.21 -33.06
N GLU A 180 57.30 -52.52 -33.02
CA GLU A 180 57.04 -53.45 -31.93
C GLU A 180 58.38 -53.98 -31.38
N VAL A 181 58.37 -54.45 -30.12
CA VAL A 181 59.26 -55.46 -29.47
C VAL A 181 60.62 -54.96 -28.88
N PRO A 182 61.15 -55.54 -27.77
CA PRO A 182 60.64 -56.64 -26.92
C PRO A 182 60.21 -56.27 -25.49
#